data_AF-A0A7S0JRK8-F1
#
_entry.id   AF-A0A7S0JRK8-F1
#
_cell.length_a   1.000
_cell.length_b   1.000
_cell.length_c   1.000
_cell.angle_alpha   90.00
_cell.angle_beta   90.00
_cell.angle_gamma   90.00
#
_symmetry.space_group_name_H-M   'P 1'
#
loop_
_entity.id
_entity.type
_entity.pdbx_description
1 polymer ?
#
loop_
_entity_poly.entity_id
_entity_poly.type
_entity_poly.pdbx_seq_one_letter_code
_entity_poly.pdbx_strand_id
1 'polypeptide(L)'
;RGGGGAGGAAASCQSCGGNFAIGLAMCVASGVLSPMLNLALTFGSDIKDRAATVGHASPAMANNAVWAVAVSAGAVANAIYCSYLVTKNGGWHHCCGGRAADAPPLPMAGEGCCPACSCLESRTGGLVTLLWPFGMAVFWLAGTVLYGVGAGRMGPLGEVLGWPIFIMLMVLTGNVSGIMAGEWTGASWTALRWLAAGLVVLTAAAVIIGVGASLD
;
A
#
# COMPACT_ATOMS: atom_id res chain seq x y z
N ARG A 1 -16.58 3.68 -51.04
CA ARG A 1 -17.05 3.45 -49.66
C ARG A 1 -15.98 2.59 -48.99
N GLY A 2 -14.85 3.14 -48.52
CA GLY A 2 -14.71 3.92 -47.28
C GLY A 2 -14.99 3.00 -46.09
N GLY A 3 -14.07 2.64 -45.18
CA GLY A 3 -12.67 2.97 -44.91
C GLY A 3 -12.31 2.37 -43.53
N GLY A 4 -11.02 2.10 -43.30
CA GLY A 4 -10.28 1.92 -42.01
C GLY A 4 -10.93 1.21 -40.81
N GLY A 5 -10.28 0.31 -40.08
CA GLY A 5 -8.86 0.24 -39.75
C GLY A 5 -8.70 0.27 -38.21
N ALA A 6 -7.71 -0.48 -37.72
CA ALA A 6 -7.19 -0.51 -36.34
C ALA A 6 -8.15 -1.11 -35.29
N GLY A 7 -7.77 -2.15 -34.54
CA GLY A 7 -6.44 -2.42 -34.02
C GLY A 7 -6.58 -2.47 -32.50
N GLY A 8 -7.00 -3.62 -31.99
CA GLY A 8 -6.97 -3.91 -30.56
C GLY A 8 -5.51 -4.04 -30.12
N ALA A 9 -4.87 -2.91 -29.82
CA ALA A 9 -3.57 -2.87 -29.19
C ALA A 9 -3.75 -3.28 -27.73
N ALA A 10 -3.62 -4.58 -27.49
CA ALA A 10 -3.32 -5.11 -26.17
C ALA A 10 -2.06 -4.41 -25.66
N ALA A 11 -2.18 -3.78 -24.50
CA ALA A 11 -1.07 -3.20 -23.77
C ALA A 11 -0.08 -4.30 -23.37
N SER A 12 0.98 -4.46 -24.15
CA SER A 12 2.17 -5.21 -23.73
C SER A 12 3.40 -4.59 -24.37
N CYS A 13 4.01 -3.62 -23.69
CA CYS A 13 5.42 -3.29 -23.89
C CYS A 13 5.99 -2.70 -22.60
N GLN A 14 6.46 -3.57 -21.71
CA GLN A 14 7.48 -3.19 -20.75
C GLN A 14 8.53 -4.30 -20.67
N SER A 15 9.58 -4.18 -21.48
CA SER A 15 10.88 -4.79 -21.20
C SER A 15 11.95 -4.01 -21.95
N CYS A 16 12.59 -3.06 -21.27
CA CYS A 16 13.92 -2.62 -21.66
C CYS A 16 14.92 -3.36 -20.76
N GLY A 17 15.50 -4.45 -21.29
CA GLY A 17 16.79 -5.00 -20.87
C GLY A 17 16.96 -5.54 -19.45
N GLY A 18 15.89 -5.68 -18.65
CA GLY A 18 15.95 -6.40 -17.39
C GLY A 18 15.91 -7.91 -17.67
N ASN A 19 16.89 -8.67 -17.15
CA ASN A 19 16.86 -10.12 -17.24
C ASN A 19 15.50 -10.62 -16.72
N PHE A 20 14.66 -11.19 -17.59
CA PHE A 20 13.35 -11.74 -17.23
C PHE A 20 13.45 -12.68 -16.03
N ALA A 21 14.54 -13.45 -15.94
CA ALA A 21 14.87 -14.31 -14.81
C ALA A 21 15.04 -13.55 -13.48
N ILE A 22 15.62 -12.34 -13.50
CA ILE A 22 15.74 -11.48 -12.30
C ILE A 22 14.37 -10.97 -11.88
N GLY A 23 13.54 -10.52 -12.84
CA GLY A 23 12.16 -10.10 -12.56
C GLY A 23 11.32 -11.24 -11.97
N LEU A 24 11.40 -12.43 -12.56
CA LEU A 24 10.72 -13.62 -12.07
C LEU A 24 11.23 -14.04 -10.68
N ALA A 25 12.54 -14.00 -10.44
CA ALA A 25 13.11 -14.28 -9.13
C ALA A 25 12.64 -13.28 -8.07
N MET A 26 12.54 -11.98 -8.40
CA MET A 26 11.99 -10.96 -7.51
C MET A 26 10.51 -11.22 -7.19
N CYS A 27 9.71 -11.65 -8.16
CA CYS A 27 8.30 -12.03 -7.92
C CYS A 27 8.17 -13.27 -7.03
N VAL A 28 9.01 -14.28 -7.22
CA VAL A 28 9.00 -15.47 -6.35
C VAL A 28 9.43 -15.10 -4.94
N ALA A 29 10.50 -14.30 -4.81
CA ALA A 29 10.97 -13.81 -3.52
C ALA A 29 9.90 -12.97 -2.81
N SER A 30 9.22 -12.06 -3.51
CA SER A 30 8.16 -11.25 -2.91
C SER A 30 6.97 -12.10 -2.45
N GLY A 31 6.61 -13.15 -3.20
CA GLY A 31 5.58 -14.11 -2.80
C GLY A 31 5.93 -14.88 -1.52
N VAL A 32 7.17 -15.37 -1.41
CA VAL A 32 7.65 -16.09 -0.22
C VAL A 32 7.81 -15.15 0.99
N LEU A 33 8.21 -13.91 0.76
CA LEU A 33 8.39 -12.91 1.82
C LEU A 33 7.06 -12.30 2.29
N SER A 34 5.99 -12.37 1.49
CA SER A 34 4.67 -11.83 1.83
C SER A 34 4.11 -12.33 3.17
N PRO A 35 4.12 -13.64 3.51
CA PRO A 35 3.64 -14.12 4.81
C PRO A 35 4.58 -13.80 5.99
N MET A 36 5.79 -13.27 5.77
CA MET A 36 6.77 -13.06 6.85
C MET A 36 6.27 -12.12 7.94
N LEU A 37 5.44 -11.13 7.59
CA LEU A 37 4.82 -10.27 8.59
C LEU A 37 3.86 -11.06 9.49
N ASN A 38 3.07 -11.97 8.93
CA ASN A 38 2.20 -12.86 9.71
C ASN A 38 3.01 -13.82 10.58
N LEU A 39 4.14 -14.34 10.07
CA LEU A 39 5.05 -15.15 10.88
C LEU A 39 5.68 -14.35 12.02
N ALA A 40 6.06 -13.09 11.79
CA ALA A 40 6.59 -12.22 12.85
C ALA A 40 5.56 -12.00 13.97
N LEU A 41 4.27 -11.91 13.64
CA LEU A 41 3.19 -11.81 14.63
C LEU A 41 2.98 -13.10 15.43
N THR A 42 3.19 -14.25 14.80
CA THR A 42 3.11 -15.57 15.45
C THR A 42 4.32 -15.84 16.35
N PHE A 43 5.55 -15.58 15.87
CA PHE A 43 6.78 -15.78 16.63
C PHE A 43 7.06 -14.66 17.65
N GLY A 44 6.35 -13.54 17.56
CA GLY A 44 6.48 -12.42 18.49
C GLY A 44 5.84 -12.63 19.86
N SER A 45 5.42 -13.85 20.23
CA SER A 45 4.78 -14.15 21.52
C SER A 45 5.59 -13.66 22.71
N ASP A 46 6.92 -13.83 22.68
CA ASP A 46 7.81 -13.40 23.77
C ASP A 46 7.79 -11.88 23.97
N ILE A 47 7.65 -11.12 22.89
CA ILE A 47 7.53 -9.66 22.93
C ILE A 47 6.16 -9.28 23.51
N LYS A 48 5.09 -10.01 23.14
CA LYS A 48 3.75 -9.80 23.68
C LYS A 48 3.71 -10.05 25.19
N ASP A 49 4.29 -11.16 25.66
CA ASP A 49 4.30 -11.55 27.08
C ASP A 49 5.09 -10.55 27.93
N ARG A 50 6.23 -10.08 27.42
CA ARG A 50 7.02 -9.03 28.08
C ARG A 50 6.29 -7.68 28.09
N ALA A 51 5.60 -7.33 27.01
CA ALA A 51 4.81 -6.10 26.95
C ALA A 51 3.59 -6.15 27.89
N ALA A 52 2.95 -7.32 28.05
CA ALA A 52 1.84 -7.52 28.97
C ALA A 52 2.31 -7.43 30.44
N THR A 53 3.46 -8.04 30.77
CA THR A 53 3.99 -8.05 32.15
C THR A 53 4.55 -6.69 32.57
N VAL A 54 5.34 -6.03 31.72
CA VAL A 54 6.01 -4.75 32.05
C VAL A 54 5.08 -3.56 31.82
N GLY A 55 4.26 -3.58 30.77
CA GLY A 55 3.39 -2.47 30.39
C GLY A 55 1.96 -2.57 30.91
N HIS A 56 1.61 -3.68 31.58
CA HIS A 56 0.25 -3.99 32.05
C HIS A 56 -0.82 -3.85 30.95
N ALA A 57 -0.42 -4.11 29.70
CA ALA A 57 -1.27 -3.99 28.53
C ALA A 57 -2.18 -5.22 28.39
N SER A 58 -3.39 -5.03 27.85
CA SER A 58 -4.23 -6.14 27.44
C SER A 58 -3.54 -6.98 26.34
N PRO A 59 -3.82 -8.29 26.22
CA PRO A 59 -3.20 -9.15 25.21
C PRO A 59 -3.29 -8.59 23.78
N ALA A 60 -4.46 -8.03 23.43
CA ALA A 60 -4.68 -7.40 22.12
C ALA A 60 -3.84 -6.14 21.88
N MET A 61 -3.56 -5.37 22.94
CA MET A 61 -2.70 -4.18 22.85
C MET A 61 -1.22 -4.55 22.86
N ALA A 62 -0.83 -5.66 23.50
CA ALA A 62 0.55 -6.16 23.47
C ALA A 62 0.99 -6.54 22.05
N ASN A 63 0.06 -6.96 21.19
CA ASN A 63 0.33 -7.23 19.78
C ASN A 63 0.86 -6.00 19.02
N ASN A 64 0.45 -4.79 19.41
CA ASN A 64 0.94 -3.56 18.78
C ASN A 64 2.45 -3.35 18.97
N ALA A 65 3.05 -3.91 20.02
CA ALA A 65 4.51 -3.86 20.22
C ALA A 65 5.25 -4.67 19.15
N VAL A 66 4.71 -5.83 18.75
CA VAL A 66 5.26 -6.64 17.67
C VAL A 66 5.13 -5.91 16.33
N TRP A 67 3.97 -5.28 16.09
CA TRP A 67 3.75 -4.43 14.91
C TRP A 67 4.74 -3.28 14.82
N ALA A 68 4.98 -2.58 15.93
CA ALA A 68 5.94 -1.48 15.97
C ALA A 68 7.35 -1.93 15.57
N VAL A 69 7.81 -3.08 16.07
CA VAL A 69 9.13 -3.63 15.73
C VAL A 69 9.18 -4.13 14.28
N ALA A 70 8.19 -4.90 13.83
CA ALA A 70 8.17 -5.47 12.49
C ALA A 70 8.09 -4.38 11.40
N VAL A 71 7.21 -3.39 11.60
CA VAL A 71 7.03 -2.29 10.64
C VAL A 71 8.21 -1.33 10.67
N SER A 72 8.81 -1.05 11.84
CA SER A 72 10.01 -0.20 11.91
C SER A 72 11.20 -0.83 11.20
N ALA A 73 11.42 -2.15 11.34
CA ALA A 73 12.45 -2.86 10.59
C ALA A 73 12.25 -2.74 9.06
N GLY A 74 11.01 -2.91 8.58
CA GLY A 74 10.68 -2.72 7.18
C GLY A 74 10.85 -1.26 6.71
N ALA A 75 10.46 -0.30 7.55
CA ALA A 75 10.63 1.12 7.28
C ALA A 75 12.11 1.51 7.15
N VAL A 76 12.98 0.97 8.00
CA VAL A 76 14.44 1.19 7.91
C VAL A 76 15.00 0.64 6.61
N ALA A 77 14.63 -0.59 6.22
CA ALA A 77 15.07 -1.18 4.95
C ALA A 77 14.64 -0.32 3.75
N ASN A 78 13.39 0.13 3.73
CA ASN A 78 12.86 1.02 2.70
C ASN A 78 13.55 2.38 2.68
N ALA A 79 13.77 2.99 3.85
CA ALA A 79 14.44 4.29 3.97
C ALA A 79 15.89 4.23 3.47
N ILE A 80 16.63 3.17 3.80
CA ILE A 80 17.99 2.95 3.31
C ILE A 80 18.00 2.84 1.78
N TYR A 81 17.11 2.02 1.22
CA TYR A 81 17.05 1.82 -0.22
C TYR A 81 16.66 3.09 -0.99
N CYS A 82 15.64 3.81 -0.51
CA CYS A 82 15.24 5.09 -1.09
C CYS A 82 16.35 6.14 -0.98
N SER A 83 17.01 6.25 0.18
CA SER A 83 18.13 7.18 0.37
C SER A 83 19.30 6.85 -0.55
N TYR A 84 19.60 5.57 -0.75
CA TYR A 84 20.60 5.10 -1.69
C TYR A 84 20.24 5.49 -3.13
N LEU A 85 19.00 5.27 -3.58
CA LEU A 85 18.53 5.65 -4.92
C LEU A 85 18.57 7.16 -5.15
N VAL A 86 18.15 7.97 -4.17
CA VAL A 86 18.18 9.45 -4.27
C VAL A 86 19.63 9.96 -4.34
N THR A 87 20.56 9.33 -3.61
CA THR A 87 22.00 9.64 -3.67
C THR A 87 22.62 9.27 -5.00
N LYS A 88 22.28 8.09 -5.52
CA LYS A 88 22.78 7.61 -6.81
C LYS A 88 22.28 8.46 -7.98
N ASN A 89 21.04 8.92 -7.92
CA ASN A 89 20.41 9.68 -9.00
C ASN A 89 20.55 11.21 -8.84
N GLY A 90 21.30 11.71 -7.86
CA GLY A 90 21.54 13.15 -7.66
C GLY A 90 20.30 13.96 -7.27
N GLY A 91 19.24 13.31 -6.78
CA GLY A 91 17.93 13.94 -6.50
C GLY A 91 17.87 14.83 -5.26
N TRP A 92 18.92 14.86 -4.45
CA TRP A 92 18.99 15.66 -3.21
C TRP A 92 18.76 17.16 -3.44
N HIS A 93 19.16 17.68 -4.60
CA HIS A 93 19.02 19.10 -4.94
C HIS A 93 17.58 19.50 -5.29
N HIS A 94 16.74 18.56 -5.73
CA HIS A 94 15.32 18.81 -6.03
C HIS A 94 14.45 18.89 -4.75
N CYS A 95 14.84 18.19 -3.68
CA CYS A 95 14.07 18.14 -2.44
C CYS A 95 14.27 19.37 -1.53
N CYS A 96 15.42 20.05 -1.62
CA CYS A 96 15.77 21.19 -0.76
C CYS A 96 15.82 22.54 -1.48
N GLY A 97 15.70 22.58 -2.81
CA GLY A 97 15.84 23.80 -3.61
C GLY A 97 14.74 23.92 -4.66
N GLY A 98 13.67 24.65 -4.34
CA GLY A 98 12.76 25.14 -5.35
C GLY A 98 13.47 26.13 -6.27
N ARG A 99 13.98 25.67 -7.41
CA ARG A 99 14.26 26.53 -8.56
C ARG A 99 14.15 25.74 -9.86
N ALA A 100 13.11 26.05 -10.60
CA ALA A 100 12.80 25.54 -11.94
C ALA A 100 13.81 25.97 -13.03
N ALA A 101 15.04 26.33 -12.67
CA ALA A 101 15.97 27.02 -13.57
C ALA A 101 16.88 26.09 -14.39
N ASP A 102 16.98 24.81 -14.03
CA ASP A 102 17.99 23.91 -14.63
C ASP A 102 17.36 22.78 -15.46
N ALA A 103 16.10 22.92 -15.89
CA ALA A 103 15.52 21.97 -16.84
C ALA A 103 16.30 22.10 -18.17
N PRO A 104 17.02 21.06 -18.63
CA PRO A 104 17.69 21.12 -19.92
C PRO A 104 16.65 21.35 -21.03
N PRO A 105 16.97 22.13 -22.07
CA PRO A 105 16.06 22.32 -23.20
C PRO A 105 15.77 20.96 -23.82
N LEU A 106 14.51 20.54 -23.75
CA LEU A 106 14.05 19.25 -24.25
C LEU A 106 14.29 19.17 -25.77
N PRO A 107 15.00 18.17 -26.29
CA PRO A 107 14.93 17.84 -27.69
C PRO A 107 13.52 17.30 -27.98
N MET A 108 12.79 18.02 -28.83
CA MET A 108 11.52 17.62 -29.42
C MET A 108 11.75 16.46 -30.40
N ALA A 109 11.95 15.24 -29.90
CA ALA A 109 11.97 14.05 -30.74
C ALA A 109 11.75 12.77 -29.92
N GLY A 110 10.73 12.01 -30.29
CA GLY A 110 10.62 10.60 -29.92
C GLY A 110 9.38 10.26 -29.11
N GLU A 111 8.51 9.48 -29.72
CA GLU A 111 7.14 9.15 -29.33
C GLU A 111 7.02 8.43 -27.98
N GLY A 112 5.96 8.74 -27.22
CA GLY A 112 5.33 7.77 -26.32
C GLY A 112 5.50 7.94 -24.81
N CYS A 113 5.12 9.09 -24.25
CA CYS A 113 4.46 9.28 -22.95
C CYS A 113 4.49 10.79 -22.66
N CYS A 114 3.34 11.43 -22.42
CA CYS A 114 3.32 12.83 -22.00
C CYS A 114 4.18 13.01 -20.72
N PRO A 115 5.32 13.71 -20.77
CA PRO A 115 6.09 14.04 -19.56
C PRO A 115 5.31 14.97 -18.62
N ALA A 116 4.21 15.54 -19.12
CA ALA A 116 3.33 16.46 -18.42
C ALA A 116 2.63 15.84 -17.18
N CYS A 117 2.33 14.53 -17.18
CA CYS A 117 1.67 13.88 -16.03
C CYS A 117 2.64 13.65 -14.86
N SER A 118 3.87 13.21 -15.11
CA SER A 118 4.90 13.05 -14.08
C SER A 118 5.41 14.40 -13.54
N CYS A 119 5.30 15.48 -14.33
CA CYS A 119 5.59 16.85 -13.87
C CYS A 119 4.48 17.47 -12.99
N LEU A 120 3.24 16.99 -13.04
CA LEU A 120 2.14 17.52 -12.22
C LEU A 120 2.24 17.04 -10.76
N GLU A 121 2.62 15.79 -10.55
CA GLU A 121 2.89 15.20 -9.22
C GLU A 121 4.10 15.85 -8.51
N SER A 122 5.02 16.44 -9.28
CA SER A 122 6.20 17.16 -8.79
C SER A 122 5.90 18.59 -8.31
N ARG A 123 4.67 19.10 -8.50
CA ARG A 123 4.29 20.48 -8.12
C ARG A 123 3.91 20.66 -6.65
N THR A 124 3.77 19.60 -5.86
CA THR A 124 3.63 19.72 -4.40
C THR A 124 5.00 20.01 -3.79
N GLY A 125 5.17 21.20 -3.20
CA GLY A 125 6.45 21.65 -2.66
C GLY A 125 7.10 20.62 -1.72
N GLY A 126 8.43 20.54 -1.74
CA GLY A 126 9.19 19.46 -1.08
C GLY A 126 8.81 19.17 0.38
N LEU A 127 8.37 20.18 1.14
CA LEU A 127 7.86 19.99 2.50
C LEU A 127 6.56 19.18 2.56
N VAL A 128 5.61 19.41 1.66
CA VAL A 128 4.32 18.70 1.61
C VAL A 128 4.54 17.22 1.25
N THR A 129 5.45 16.95 0.32
CA THR A 129 5.85 15.59 -0.09
C THR A 129 6.54 14.82 1.03
N LEU A 130 7.27 15.51 1.92
CA LEU A 130 7.89 14.90 3.09
C LEU A 130 6.91 14.71 4.25
N LEU A 131 5.97 15.64 4.46
CA LEU A 131 5.01 15.59 5.57
C LEU A 131 3.86 14.60 5.35
N TRP A 132 3.41 14.44 4.10
CA TRP A 132 2.28 13.57 3.76
C TRP A 132 2.48 12.09 4.15
N PRO A 133 3.65 11.45 3.92
CA PRO A 133 3.93 10.09 4.39
C PRO A 133 3.86 9.93 5.91
N PHE A 134 4.33 10.93 6.67
CA PHE A 134 4.21 10.90 8.13
C PHE A 134 2.75 10.99 8.57
N GLY A 135 1.95 11.85 7.91
CA GLY A 135 0.51 11.92 8.14
C GLY A 135 -0.18 10.57 7.89
N MET A 136 0.10 9.95 6.74
CA MET A 136 -0.43 8.62 6.39
C MET A 136 0.00 7.55 7.40
N ALA A 137 1.26 7.56 7.84
CA ALA A 137 1.77 6.61 8.83
C ALA A 137 1.07 6.77 10.20
N VAL A 138 0.81 8.02 10.63
CA VAL A 138 0.07 8.29 11.87
C VAL A 138 -1.36 7.80 11.78
N PHE A 139 -2.07 8.10 10.67
CA PHE A 139 -3.44 7.62 10.46
C PHE A 139 -3.52 6.10 10.42
N TRP A 140 -2.57 5.44 9.74
CA TRP A 140 -2.49 4.00 9.69
C TRP A 140 -2.24 3.39 11.08
N LEU A 141 -1.29 3.94 11.85
CA LEU A 141 -0.98 3.48 13.20
C LEU A 141 -2.16 3.68 14.15
N ALA A 142 -2.87 4.81 14.05
CA ALA A 142 -4.09 5.06 14.80
C ALA A 142 -5.16 4.00 14.50
N GLY A 143 -5.33 3.65 13.22
CA GLY A 143 -6.22 2.56 12.79
C GLY A 143 -5.83 1.21 13.39
N THR A 144 -4.54 0.86 13.39
CA THR A 144 -4.03 -0.39 14.00
C THR A 144 -4.25 -0.43 15.51
N VAL A 145 -4.09 0.70 16.21
CA VAL A 145 -4.39 0.82 17.65
C VAL A 145 -5.90 0.65 17.92
N LEU A 146 -6.75 1.32 17.13
CA LEU A 146 -8.20 1.18 17.19
C LEU A 146 -8.63 -0.27 16.98
N TYR A 147 -8.02 -0.95 16.01
CA TYR A 147 -8.20 -2.39 15.81
C TYR A 147 -7.81 -3.19 17.06
N GLY A 148 -6.65 -2.94 17.66
CA GLY A 148 -6.22 -3.62 18.88
C GLY A 148 -7.20 -3.45 20.05
N VAL A 149 -7.73 -2.24 20.24
CA VAL A 149 -8.77 -1.96 21.25
C VAL A 149 -10.07 -2.70 20.93
N GLY A 150 -10.49 -2.70 19.66
CA GLY A 150 -11.68 -3.40 19.18
C GLY A 150 -11.56 -4.92 19.35
N ALA A 151 -10.43 -5.50 18.95
CA ALA A 151 -10.11 -6.92 19.10
C ALA A 151 -10.14 -7.35 20.56
N GLY A 152 -9.58 -6.54 21.47
CA GLY A 152 -9.63 -6.81 22.91
C GLY A 152 -11.04 -6.83 23.49
N ARG A 153 -11.98 -6.07 22.92
CA ARG A 153 -13.40 -6.06 23.34
C ARG A 153 -14.20 -7.24 22.78
N MET A 154 -13.78 -7.82 21.67
CA MET A 154 -14.41 -9.00 21.06
C MET A 154 -14.04 -10.32 21.76
N GLY A 155 -13.24 -10.28 22.83
CA GLY A 155 -12.87 -11.46 23.61
C GLY A 155 -11.80 -12.33 22.92
N PRO A 156 -11.67 -13.62 23.30
CA PRO A 156 -10.56 -14.48 22.86
C PRO A 156 -10.46 -14.69 21.34
N LEU A 157 -11.59 -14.63 20.62
CA LEU A 157 -11.64 -14.78 19.16
C LEU A 157 -11.46 -13.45 18.41
N GLY A 158 -11.39 -12.33 19.13
CA GLY A 158 -11.36 -10.99 18.54
C GLY A 158 -10.18 -10.73 17.62
N GLU A 159 -9.00 -11.29 17.92
CA GLU A 159 -7.83 -11.16 17.05
C GLU A 159 -7.95 -11.99 15.76
N VAL A 160 -8.60 -13.16 15.84
CA VAL A 160 -8.72 -14.10 14.70
C VAL A 160 -9.80 -13.63 13.73
N LEU A 161 -10.96 -13.21 14.25
CA LEU A 161 -12.09 -12.75 13.43
C LEU A 161 -11.97 -11.27 13.06
N GLY A 162 -11.39 -10.46 13.94
CA GLY A 162 -11.22 -9.02 13.71
C GLY A 162 -10.22 -8.70 12.62
N TRP A 163 -9.12 -9.46 12.50
CA TRP A 163 -8.06 -9.18 11.51
C TRP A 163 -8.56 -9.22 10.07
N PRO A 164 -9.29 -10.27 9.60
CA PRO A 164 -9.89 -10.27 8.27
C PRO A 164 -10.89 -9.14 8.05
N ILE A 165 -11.75 -8.83 9.04
CA ILE A 165 -12.73 -7.74 8.94
C ILE A 165 -12.00 -6.40 8.76
N PHE A 166 -10.94 -6.16 9.53
CA PHE A 166 -10.10 -4.96 9.41
C PHE A 166 -9.51 -4.82 8.00
N ILE A 167 -8.92 -5.88 7.45
CA ILE A 167 -8.36 -5.88 6.10
C ILE A 167 -9.46 -5.66 5.04
N MET A 168 -10.64 -6.29 5.19
CA MET A 168 -11.77 -6.07 4.28
C MET A 168 -12.24 -4.62 4.27
N LEU A 169 -12.36 -4.00 5.45
CA LEU A 169 -12.75 -2.58 5.58
C LEU A 169 -11.69 -1.64 4.99
N MET A 170 -10.39 -1.96 5.16
CA MET A 170 -9.32 -1.21 4.51
C MET A 170 -9.43 -1.26 2.98
N VAL A 171 -9.66 -2.45 2.42
CA VAL A 171 -9.84 -2.63 0.97
C VAL A 171 -11.08 -1.88 0.47
N LEU A 172 -12.20 -1.97 1.19
CA LEU A 172 -13.43 -1.24 0.87
C LEU A 172 -13.18 0.28 0.85
N THR A 173 -12.57 0.81 1.91
CA THR A 173 -12.28 2.24 2.05
C THR A 173 -11.34 2.72 0.94
N GLY A 174 -10.28 1.95 0.63
CA GLY A 174 -9.34 2.26 -0.43
C GLY A 174 -9.99 2.32 -1.81
N ASN A 175 -10.87 1.37 -2.12
CA ASN A 175 -11.62 1.37 -3.39
C ASN A 175 -12.60 2.54 -3.46
N VAL A 176 -13.30 2.85 -2.36
CA VAL A 176 -14.21 4.01 -2.30
C VAL A 176 -13.44 5.31 -2.49
N SER A 177 -12.29 5.50 -1.82
CA SER A 177 -11.46 6.68 -2.02
C SER A 177 -10.89 6.78 -3.44
N GLY A 178 -10.52 5.66 -4.06
CA GLY A 178 -10.06 5.64 -5.46
C GLY A 178 -11.16 6.01 -6.46
N ILE A 179 -12.41 5.60 -6.19
CA ILE A 179 -13.58 6.02 -6.98
C ILE A 179 -13.83 7.53 -6.79
N MET A 180 -13.76 8.04 -5.56
CA MET A 180 -13.93 9.47 -5.25
C MET A 180 -12.83 10.34 -5.88
N ALA A 181 -11.59 9.85 -5.94
CA ALA A 181 -10.48 10.51 -6.61
C ALA A 181 -10.62 10.53 -8.15
N GLY A 182 -11.62 9.84 -8.71
CA GLY A 182 -11.88 9.82 -10.15
C GLY A 182 -10.87 8.98 -10.93
N GLU A 183 -10.04 8.15 -10.29
CA GLU A 183 -9.01 7.34 -10.97
C GLU A 183 -9.61 6.38 -12.02
N TRP A 184 -10.91 6.13 -11.94
CA TRP A 184 -11.66 5.20 -12.79
C TRP A 184 -12.45 5.90 -13.90
N THR A 185 -12.31 7.22 -14.09
CA THR A 185 -12.98 7.97 -15.17
C THR A 185 -12.33 7.66 -16.52
N GLY A 186 -12.64 6.51 -17.09
CA GLY A 186 -12.06 6.00 -18.33
C GLY A 186 -11.91 4.48 -18.37
N ALA A 187 -12.17 3.78 -17.27
CA ALA A 187 -12.09 2.33 -17.21
C ALA A 187 -13.25 1.65 -17.98
N SER A 188 -12.97 0.48 -18.57
CA SER A 188 -13.99 -0.28 -19.30
C SER A 188 -15.10 -0.79 -18.36
N TRP A 189 -16.34 -0.83 -18.86
CA TRP A 189 -17.50 -1.29 -18.09
C TRP A 189 -17.36 -2.70 -17.52
N THR A 190 -16.61 -3.57 -18.20
CA THR A 190 -16.32 -4.92 -17.71
C THR A 190 -15.41 -4.89 -16.48
N ALA A 191 -14.39 -4.03 -16.47
CA ALA A 191 -13.49 -3.87 -15.33
C ALA A 191 -14.24 -3.31 -14.10
N LEU A 192 -15.09 -2.30 -14.30
CA LEU A 192 -15.95 -1.76 -13.24
C LEU A 192 -16.90 -2.81 -12.66
N ARG A 193 -17.47 -3.70 -13.49
CA ARG A 193 -18.36 -4.78 -13.02
C ARG A 193 -17.62 -5.82 -12.18
N TRP A 194 -16.41 -6.21 -12.57
CA TRP A 194 -15.59 -7.13 -11.78
C TRP A 194 -15.15 -6.52 -10.44
N LEU A 195 -14.78 -5.24 -10.45
CA LEU A 195 -14.46 -4.52 -9.21
C LEU A 195 -15.68 -4.45 -8.28
N ALA A 196 -16.85 -4.08 -8.82
CA ALA A 196 -18.09 -4.02 -8.04
C ALA A 196 -18.48 -5.40 -7.50
N ALA A 197 -18.35 -6.47 -8.28
CA ALA A 197 -18.62 -7.83 -7.85
C ALA A 197 -17.70 -8.25 -6.69
N GLY A 198 -16.40 -7.97 -6.79
CA GLY A 198 -15.43 -8.23 -5.71
C GLY A 198 -15.78 -7.46 -4.43
N LEU A 199 -16.17 -6.19 -4.56
CA LEU A 199 -16.57 -5.35 -3.43
C LEU A 199 -17.82 -5.87 -2.71
N VAL A 200 -18.82 -6.33 -3.47
CA VAL A 200 -20.04 -6.94 -2.93
C VAL A 200 -19.70 -8.24 -2.18
N VAL A 201 -18.86 -9.09 -2.75
CA VAL A 201 -18.43 -10.34 -2.12
C VAL A 201 -17.66 -10.07 -0.82
N LEU A 202 -16.73 -9.11 -0.81
CA LEU A 202 -15.99 -8.72 0.40
C LEU A 202 -16.93 -8.18 1.48
N THR A 203 -17.92 -7.38 1.11
CA THR A 203 -18.91 -6.85 2.05
C THR A 203 -19.76 -7.97 2.64
N ALA A 204 -20.23 -8.90 1.81
CA ALA A 204 -20.98 -10.06 2.26
C ALA A 204 -20.15 -10.94 3.22
N ALA A 205 -18.88 -11.19 2.90
CA ALA A 205 -17.98 -11.94 3.77
C ALA A 205 -17.79 -11.27 5.14
N ALA A 206 -17.59 -9.94 5.17
CA ALA A 206 -17.47 -9.20 6.42
C ALA A 206 -18.73 -9.29 7.29
N VAL A 207 -19.92 -9.19 6.67
CA VAL A 207 -21.21 -9.34 7.36
C VAL A 207 -21.38 -10.76 7.91
N ILE A 208 -21.06 -11.79 7.11
CA ILE A 208 -21.17 -13.19 7.53
C ILE A 208 -20.27 -13.46 8.75
N ILE A 209 -19.02 -12.98 8.74
CA ILE A 209 -18.11 -13.15 9.88
C ILE A 209 -18.63 -12.39 11.10
N GLY A 210 -19.13 -11.15 10.92
CA GLY A 210 -19.69 -10.36 12.01
C GLY A 210 -20.92 -10.98 12.65
N VAL A 211 -21.85 -11.50 11.84
CA VAL A 211 -23.04 -12.22 12.32
C VAL A 211 -22.66 -13.55 12.96
N GLY A 212 -21.72 -14.28 12.38
CA GLY A 212 -21.19 -15.51 12.98
C GLY A 212 -20.63 -15.27 14.37
N ALA A 213 -19.85 -14.20 14.54
CA ALA A 213 -19.29 -13.81 15.84
C ALA A 213 -20.33 -13.35 16.87
N SER A 214 -21.55 -12.98 16.45
CA SER A 214 -22.64 -12.58 17.37
C SER A 214 -23.57 -13.73 17.75
N LEU A 215 -23.40 -14.91 17.15
CA LEU A 215 -24.23 -16.09 17.41
C LEU A 215 -23.55 -17.08 18.39
N ASP A 216 -22.25 -16.91 18.64
CA ASP A 216 -21.48 -17.58 19.71
C ASP A 216 -21.44 -16.72 20.99
#